data_AF-A0A4Y4EBF4-F1
#
_entry.id   AF-A0A4Y4EBF4-F1
#
_cell.length_a   1.000
_cell.length_b   1.000
_cell.length_c   1.000
_cell.angle_alpha   90.00
_cell.angle_beta   90.00
_cell.angle_gamma   90.00
#
_symmetry.space_group_name_H-M   'P 1'
#
loop_
_entity.id
_entity.type
_entity.pdbx_description
1 polymer ?
#
loop_
_entity_poly.entity_id
_entity_poly.type
_entity_poly.pdbx_seq_one_letter_code
_entity_poly.pdbx_strand_id
1 'polypeptide(L)'
;MFDGAVTADRAPDPDPSPDHPATDPFDATMVPALPCRDIDELRDFWTALGFDVTYRQLRPNPYLAVRRGGVDIHYFGLDGLEPQDSYSTCIVVVEDTEPVFEAFAAGLRARYGRLPLTGFPRITRPRRRANAGGTTGFSLVDPAGNWVRVMRRSPAAAAPATDAAGASAVDAYAARPEGRLARALDDAVVQADSHGDPVQACKILAGALRRSGGDADPADRVRALAYLAELTVRAGDPDAARTHLDDLDALAGDLASDVRAAVEQTLAEAADLRTALPG
;
A
#
# COMPACT_ATOMS: atom_id res chain seq x y z
N MET A 1 31.98 -7.39 -5.56
CA MET A 1 32.01 -8.58 -6.43
C MET A 1 31.36 -9.70 -5.63
N PHE A 2 30.15 -10.10 -6.02
CA PHE A 2 29.34 -11.11 -5.33
C PHE A 2 29.89 -12.49 -5.69
N ASP A 3 30.29 -13.30 -4.72
CA ASP A 3 30.95 -14.61 -4.95
C ASP A 3 30.15 -15.78 -4.33
N GLY A 4 28.82 -15.61 -4.26
CA GLY A 4 27.90 -16.63 -3.78
C GLY A 4 26.73 -16.74 -4.75
N ALA A 5 26.36 -17.97 -5.12
CA ALA A 5 25.19 -18.25 -5.95
C ALA A 5 23.90 -17.88 -5.19
N VAL A 6 23.54 -16.60 -5.24
CA VAL A 6 22.21 -16.10 -4.91
C VAL A 6 21.32 -16.47 -6.09
N THR A 7 20.66 -17.62 -6.05
CA THR A 7 19.76 -18.03 -7.13
C THR A 7 18.36 -17.50 -6.83
N ALA A 8 17.96 -16.49 -7.58
CA ALA A 8 16.55 -16.11 -7.73
C ALA A 8 15.87 -16.89 -8.86
N ASP A 9 16.44 -18.04 -9.25
CA ASP A 9 15.94 -18.84 -10.38
C ASP A 9 14.53 -19.34 -10.09
N ARG A 10 13.59 -18.83 -10.88
CA ARG A 10 12.26 -19.40 -11.03
C ARG A 10 12.40 -20.73 -11.79
N ALA A 11 11.66 -21.76 -11.38
CA ALA A 11 11.54 -22.96 -12.21
C ALA A 11 10.93 -22.56 -13.57
N PRO A 12 11.49 -23.03 -14.70
CA PRO A 12 10.92 -22.75 -16.02
C PRO A 12 9.47 -23.23 -16.08
N ASP A 13 8.63 -22.54 -16.86
CA ASP A 13 7.22 -22.90 -17.02
C ASP A 13 7.10 -24.36 -17.52
N PRO A 14 6.19 -25.17 -16.97
CA PRO A 14 6.22 -26.62 -17.16
C PRO A 14 5.76 -27.13 -18.54
N ASP A 15 5.55 -26.29 -19.56
CA ASP A 15 5.21 -26.81 -20.90
C ASP A 15 5.48 -25.79 -22.04
N PRO A 16 6.65 -25.82 -22.70
CA PRO A 16 6.81 -25.13 -23.97
C PRO A 16 6.05 -25.91 -25.05
N SER A 17 4.92 -25.36 -25.49
CA SER A 17 4.21 -25.90 -26.66
C SER A 17 5.18 -26.06 -27.85
N PRO A 18 5.07 -27.14 -28.64
CA PRO A 18 6.06 -27.53 -29.65
C PRO A 18 6.23 -26.55 -30.84
N ASP A 19 5.46 -25.46 -30.86
CA ASP A 19 5.46 -24.43 -31.90
C ASP A 19 6.14 -23.10 -31.47
N HIS A 20 6.88 -23.04 -30.36
CA HIS A 20 7.61 -21.82 -29.96
C HIS A 20 8.99 -21.70 -30.65
N PRO A 21 9.32 -20.55 -31.29
CA PRO A 21 10.68 -20.25 -31.72
C PRO A 21 11.60 -20.19 -30.50
N ALA A 22 12.91 -20.40 -30.70
CA ALA A 22 13.94 -20.46 -29.66
C ALA A 22 13.64 -19.52 -28.47
N THR A 23 13.67 -20.07 -27.25
CA THR A 23 13.43 -19.35 -25.99
C THR A 23 14.10 -17.99 -26.03
N ASP A 24 13.32 -16.93 -25.83
CA ASP A 24 13.84 -15.57 -25.79
C ASP A 24 15.03 -15.53 -24.82
N PRO A 25 16.22 -15.03 -25.23
CA PRO A 25 17.38 -14.94 -24.33
C PRO A 25 17.11 -14.06 -23.09
N PHE A 26 16.00 -13.33 -23.05
CA PHE A 26 15.49 -12.59 -21.89
C PHE A 26 14.34 -13.27 -21.14
N ASP A 27 14.14 -14.59 -21.28
CA ASP A 27 13.38 -15.39 -20.32
C ASP A 27 14.11 -15.41 -18.96
N ALA A 28 14.05 -14.28 -18.26
CA ALA A 28 14.88 -13.91 -17.13
C ALA A 28 14.03 -13.35 -15.98
N THR A 29 14.52 -13.52 -14.76
CA THR A 29 13.88 -12.97 -13.56
C THR A 29 14.56 -11.66 -13.16
N MET A 30 13.77 -10.61 -12.95
CA MET A 30 14.23 -9.33 -12.40
C MET A 30 13.91 -9.27 -10.91
N VAL A 31 14.92 -8.98 -10.08
CA VAL A 31 14.78 -8.92 -8.62
C VAL A 31 15.20 -7.55 -8.11
N PRO A 32 14.35 -6.86 -7.32
CA PRO A 32 14.76 -5.64 -6.66
C PRO A 32 15.77 -5.95 -5.55
N ALA A 33 16.89 -5.23 -5.55
CA ALA A 33 17.83 -5.18 -4.44
C ALA A 33 17.69 -3.81 -3.76
N LEU A 34 17.23 -3.79 -2.51
CA LEU A 34 16.91 -2.59 -1.75
C LEU A 34 18.02 -2.28 -0.72
N PRO A 35 18.34 -1.01 -0.45
CA PRO A 35 19.33 -0.66 0.54
C PRO A 35 18.77 -0.85 1.96
N CYS A 36 19.63 -1.24 2.90
CA CYS A 36 19.30 -1.25 4.32
C CYS A 36 20.55 -1.03 5.17
N ARG A 37 20.36 -0.53 6.40
CA ARG A 37 21.45 -0.44 7.38
C ARG A 37 21.72 -1.77 8.07
N ASP A 38 20.67 -2.53 8.36
CA ASP A 38 20.74 -3.79 9.12
C ASP A 38 19.93 -4.90 8.44
N ILE A 39 20.60 -5.87 7.84
CA ILE A 39 19.95 -7.00 7.17
C ILE A 39 19.18 -7.92 8.13
N ASP A 40 19.53 -7.97 9.43
CA ASP A 40 18.84 -8.81 10.40
C ASP A 40 17.52 -8.18 10.84
N GLU A 41 17.46 -6.85 10.92
CA GLU A 41 16.21 -6.13 11.12
C GLU A 41 15.22 -6.42 9.99
N LEU A 42 15.69 -6.41 8.73
CA LEU A 42 14.85 -6.72 7.56
C LEU A 42 14.47 -8.20 7.54
N ARG A 43 15.38 -9.10 7.90
CA ARG A 43 15.08 -10.54 8.02
C ARG A 43 13.91 -10.76 8.99
N ASP A 44 14.00 -10.20 10.19
CA ASP A 44 13.01 -10.39 11.24
C ASP A 44 11.65 -9.76 10.86
N PHE A 45 11.70 -8.62 10.19
CA PHE A 45 10.51 -7.95 9.64
C PHE A 45 9.81 -8.82 8.59
N TRP A 46 10.51 -9.25 7.54
CA TRP A 46 9.91 -10.02 6.45
C TRP A 46 9.45 -11.41 6.88
N THR A 47 10.19 -12.05 7.79
CA THR A 47 9.78 -13.34 8.37
C THR A 47 8.47 -13.21 9.16
N ALA A 48 8.28 -12.10 9.90
CA ALA A 48 7.01 -11.83 10.58
C ALA A 48 5.84 -11.62 9.61
N LEU A 49 6.12 -11.22 8.36
CA LEU A 49 5.14 -11.11 7.28
C LEU A 49 5.04 -12.40 6.46
N GLY A 50 5.61 -13.51 6.92
CA GLY A 50 5.49 -14.84 6.32
C GLY A 50 6.36 -15.07 5.09
N PHE A 51 7.45 -14.30 4.92
CA PHE A 51 8.47 -14.60 3.92
C PHE A 51 9.51 -15.57 4.47
N ASP A 52 10.03 -16.42 3.60
CA ASP A 52 11.16 -17.30 3.87
C ASP A 52 12.48 -16.60 3.54
N VAL A 53 13.50 -16.83 4.35
CA VAL A 53 14.86 -16.37 4.06
C VAL A 53 15.51 -17.36 3.10
N THR A 54 15.81 -16.93 1.87
CA THR A 54 16.45 -17.77 0.85
C THR A 54 17.96 -17.61 0.82
N TYR A 55 18.46 -16.45 1.25
CA TYR A 55 19.89 -16.20 1.40
C TYR A 55 20.15 -15.18 2.51
N ARG A 56 21.24 -15.37 3.25
CA ARG A 56 21.71 -14.40 4.24
C ARG A 56 23.22 -14.45 4.37
N GLN A 57 23.86 -13.29 4.25
CA GLN A 57 25.29 -13.13 4.49
C GLN A 57 25.50 -11.83 5.29
N LEU A 58 26.16 -11.90 6.44
CA LEU A 58 26.49 -10.70 7.22
C LEU A 58 27.84 -10.09 6.83
N ARG A 59 28.81 -10.91 6.44
CA ARG A 59 30.16 -10.49 6.03
C ARG A 59 30.66 -11.31 4.83
N PRO A 60 31.57 -10.77 4.00
CA PRO A 60 32.11 -9.40 4.08
C PRO A 60 31.12 -8.33 3.63
N ASN A 61 30.13 -8.69 2.81
CA ASN A 61 29.11 -7.78 2.30
C ASN A 61 27.74 -8.18 2.85
N PRO A 62 27.09 -7.37 3.70
CA PRO A 62 25.76 -7.65 4.20
C PRO A 62 24.77 -7.80 3.04
N TYR A 63 24.07 -8.93 3.00
CA TYR A 63 23.08 -9.25 1.98
C TYR A 63 22.01 -10.18 2.54
N LEU A 64 20.77 -9.95 2.15
CA LEU A 64 19.61 -10.77 2.50
C LEU A 64 18.75 -10.98 1.26
N ALA A 65 18.25 -12.19 1.07
CA ALA A 65 17.19 -12.49 0.12
C ALA A 65 16.02 -13.13 0.87
N VAL A 66 14.82 -12.62 0.61
CA VAL A 66 13.57 -13.14 1.16
C VAL A 66 12.57 -13.42 0.04
N ARG A 67 11.78 -14.48 0.22
CA ARG A 67 10.82 -14.93 -0.78
C ARG A 67 9.47 -15.30 -0.17
N ARG A 68 8.39 -14.96 -0.86
CA ARG A 68 7.05 -15.50 -0.57
C ARG A 68 6.28 -15.68 -1.87
N GLY A 69 5.94 -16.92 -2.21
CA GLY A 69 5.32 -17.22 -3.51
C GLY A 69 6.22 -16.78 -4.66
N GLY A 70 5.67 -15.97 -5.58
CA GLY A 70 6.42 -15.40 -6.71
C GLY A 70 7.07 -14.05 -6.43
N VAL A 71 7.21 -13.64 -5.17
CA VAL A 71 7.81 -12.36 -4.77
C VAL A 71 9.16 -12.63 -4.13
N ASP A 72 10.23 -12.23 -4.82
CA ASP A 72 11.60 -12.21 -4.32
C ASP A 72 12.04 -10.75 -4.08
N ILE A 73 12.54 -10.46 -2.89
CA ILE A 73 13.07 -9.14 -2.52
C ILE A 73 14.44 -9.34 -1.90
N HIS A 74 15.45 -8.68 -2.47
CA HIS A 74 16.80 -8.70 -1.95
C HIS A 74 17.14 -7.39 -1.25
N TYR A 75 18.11 -7.47 -0.36
CA TYR A 75 18.64 -6.35 0.41
C TYR A 75 20.15 -6.37 0.42
N PHE A 76 20.77 -5.19 0.36
CA PHE A 76 22.21 -5.01 0.56
C PHE A 76 22.48 -3.98 1.66
N GLY A 77 23.57 -4.19 2.40
CA GLY A 77 24.02 -3.25 3.42
C GLY A 77 24.52 -1.94 2.81
N LEU A 78 24.04 -0.81 3.33
CA LEU A 78 24.49 0.53 3.00
C LEU A 78 24.75 1.33 4.28
N ASP A 79 26.02 1.59 4.56
CA ASP A 79 26.44 2.34 5.75
C ASP A 79 25.90 3.78 5.72
N GLY A 80 25.42 4.25 6.86
CA GLY A 80 24.90 5.61 7.03
C GLY A 80 23.53 5.87 6.39
N LEU A 81 22.86 4.86 5.85
CA LEU A 81 21.46 4.99 5.44
C LEU A 81 20.58 5.21 6.67
N GLU A 82 19.87 6.33 6.70
CA GLU A 82 18.77 6.54 7.62
C GLU A 82 17.43 6.30 6.91
N PRO A 83 16.41 5.71 7.56
CA PRO A 83 15.16 5.33 6.90
C PRO A 83 14.43 6.48 6.20
N GLN A 84 14.48 7.69 6.75
CA GLN A 84 13.87 8.88 6.15
C GLN A 84 14.54 9.33 4.84
N ASP A 85 15.77 8.92 4.59
CA ASP A 85 16.56 9.28 3.42
C ASP A 85 16.49 8.21 2.31
N SER A 86 15.73 7.13 2.52
CA SER A 86 15.52 6.11 1.50
C SER A 86 14.56 6.59 0.42
N TYR A 87 15.02 6.57 -0.83
CA TYR A 87 14.23 6.85 -2.03
C TYR A 87 13.82 5.56 -2.78
N SER A 88 14.22 4.40 -2.27
CA SER A 88 14.05 3.13 -2.97
C SER A 88 12.61 2.64 -2.93
N THR A 89 12.15 2.14 -4.07
CA THR A 89 10.81 1.56 -4.20
C THR A 89 10.85 0.35 -5.12
N CYS A 90 10.00 -0.63 -4.85
CA CYS A 90 9.68 -1.71 -5.77
C CYS A 90 8.16 -1.86 -5.88
N ILE A 91 7.72 -2.53 -6.95
CA ILE A 91 6.31 -2.74 -7.24
C ILE A 91 6.04 -4.24 -7.28
N VAL A 92 5.05 -4.67 -6.52
CA VAL A 92 4.55 -6.04 -6.49
C VAL A 92 3.15 -6.03 -7.10
N VAL A 93 2.98 -6.71 -8.24
CA VAL A 93 1.70 -6.79 -8.95
C VAL A 93 1.02 -8.10 -8.62
N VAL A 94 -0.19 -8.02 -8.07
CA VAL A 94 -0.99 -9.18 -7.63
C VAL A 94 -2.38 -9.16 -8.24
N GLU A 95 -3.05 -10.30 -8.34
CA GLU A 95 -4.44 -10.36 -8.84
C GLU A 95 -5.43 -9.70 -7.88
N ASP A 96 -5.22 -9.92 -6.58
CA ASP A 96 -6.03 -9.36 -5.51
C ASP A 96 -5.13 -8.83 -4.40
N THR A 97 -5.33 -7.55 -4.06
CA THR A 97 -4.56 -6.86 -3.04
C THR A 97 -5.08 -7.16 -1.63
N GLU A 98 -6.34 -7.55 -1.47
CA GLU A 98 -6.98 -7.69 -0.17
C GLU A 98 -6.39 -8.86 0.66
N PRO A 99 -6.24 -10.10 0.14
CA PRO A 99 -5.60 -11.17 0.89
C PRO A 99 -4.14 -10.88 1.25
N VAL A 100 -3.44 -10.14 0.40
CA VAL A 100 -2.03 -9.75 0.64
C VAL A 100 -1.96 -8.72 1.76
N PHE A 101 -2.84 -7.72 1.73
CA PHE A 101 -2.95 -6.73 2.80
C PHE A 101 -3.26 -7.38 4.14
N GLU A 102 -4.27 -8.26 4.19
CA GLU A 102 -4.67 -8.92 5.44
C GLU A 102 -3.54 -9.80 6.01
N ALA A 103 -2.81 -10.52 5.15
CA ALA A 103 -1.66 -11.29 5.58
C ALA A 103 -0.54 -10.40 6.18
N PHE A 104 -0.28 -9.24 5.58
CA PHE A 104 0.71 -8.30 6.10
C PHE A 104 0.22 -7.62 7.38
N ALA A 105 -1.04 -7.19 7.42
CA ALA A 105 -1.64 -6.55 8.57
C ALA A 105 -1.67 -7.48 9.79
N ALA A 106 -1.96 -8.78 9.59
CA ALA A 106 -1.88 -9.79 10.64
C ALA A 106 -0.45 -9.95 11.18
N GLY A 107 0.54 -10.08 10.30
CA GLY A 107 1.96 -10.18 10.70
C GLY A 107 2.45 -8.94 11.45
N LEU A 108 2.08 -7.74 10.97
CA LEU A 108 2.41 -6.47 11.63
C LEU A 108 1.75 -6.37 13.00
N ARG A 109 0.46 -6.71 13.14
CA ARG A 109 -0.24 -6.73 14.43
C ARG A 109 0.40 -7.72 15.40
N ALA A 110 0.78 -8.91 14.93
CA ALA A 110 1.47 -9.90 15.77
C ALA A 110 2.86 -9.41 16.23
N ARG A 111 3.60 -8.73 15.36
CA ARG A 111 4.97 -8.24 15.62
C ARG A 111 5.02 -6.98 16.49
N TYR A 112 4.08 -6.05 16.29
CA TYR A 112 4.10 -4.70 16.86
C TYR A 112 2.94 -4.41 17.81
N GLY A 113 2.02 -5.37 18.01
CA GLY A 113 0.81 -5.22 18.84
C GLY A 113 -0.27 -4.34 18.21
N ARG A 114 -0.02 -3.74 17.05
CA ARG A 114 -0.92 -2.85 16.31
C ARG A 114 -0.54 -2.80 14.84
N LEU A 115 -1.39 -2.18 14.02
CA LEU A 115 -1.06 -1.85 12.64
C LEU A 115 -0.24 -0.54 12.62
N PRO A 116 1.05 -0.54 12.23
CA PRO A 116 1.85 0.67 12.20
C PRO A 116 1.44 1.54 11.01
N LEU A 117 0.87 2.71 11.28
CA LEU A 117 0.46 3.69 10.25
C LEU A 117 1.48 4.83 10.07
N THR A 118 2.47 4.92 10.96
CA THR A 118 3.44 6.03 11.03
C THR A 118 4.85 5.49 11.23
N GLY A 119 5.85 6.27 10.82
CA GLY A 119 7.26 5.93 11.01
C GLY A 119 7.72 4.80 10.08
N PHE A 120 8.68 4.02 10.58
CA PHE A 120 9.33 2.91 9.89
C PHE A 120 9.36 1.70 10.84
N PRO A 121 8.71 0.57 10.49
CA PRO A 121 7.87 0.37 9.31
C PRO A 121 6.50 1.06 9.43
N ARG A 122 5.79 1.18 8.30
CA ARG A 122 4.36 1.53 8.26
C ARG A 122 3.65 0.90 7.05
N ILE A 123 2.33 0.82 7.09
CA ILE A 123 1.51 0.34 5.98
C ILE A 123 0.32 1.28 5.73
N THR A 124 -0.03 1.51 4.46
CA THR A 124 -1.29 2.19 4.09
C THR A 124 -2.41 1.18 3.93
N ARG A 125 -3.66 1.61 4.09
CA ARG A 125 -4.81 0.75 3.79
C ARG A 125 -5.01 0.64 2.27
N PRO A 126 -5.61 -0.45 1.74
CA PRO A 126 -5.97 -0.54 0.33
C PRO A 126 -7.01 0.52 -0.01
N ARG A 127 -6.65 1.47 -0.87
CA ARG A 127 -7.56 2.53 -1.35
C ARG A 127 -7.49 2.60 -2.87
N ARG A 128 -8.58 3.05 -3.51
CA ARG A 128 -8.57 3.39 -4.93
C ARG A 128 -7.63 4.58 -5.16
N ARG A 129 -6.83 4.51 -6.22
CA ARG A 129 -5.89 5.59 -6.56
C ARG A 129 -6.23 6.16 -7.93
N ALA A 130 -6.64 7.42 -7.96
CA ALA A 130 -6.98 8.12 -9.21
C ALA A 130 -5.78 8.16 -10.19
N ASN A 131 -4.54 8.24 -9.69
CA ASN A 131 -3.33 8.23 -10.51
C ASN A 131 -2.90 6.83 -10.99
N ALA A 132 -3.61 5.77 -10.62
CA ALA A 132 -3.39 4.39 -11.07
C ALA A 132 -4.63 3.83 -11.79
N GLY A 133 -5.37 4.69 -12.50
CA GLY A 133 -6.59 4.31 -13.22
C GLY A 133 -7.67 3.77 -12.30
N GLY A 134 -7.77 4.24 -11.05
CA GLY A 134 -8.75 3.78 -10.06
C GLY A 134 -8.46 2.39 -9.48
N THR A 135 -7.32 1.78 -9.82
CA THR A 135 -6.86 0.50 -9.29
C THR A 135 -6.62 0.59 -7.78
N THR A 136 -6.99 -0.46 -7.05
CA THR A 136 -6.74 -0.57 -5.61
C THR A 136 -5.31 -1.00 -5.36
N GLY A 137 -4.70 -0.47 -4.31
CA GLY A 137 -3.37 -0.87 -3.87
C GLY A 137 -2.99 -0.25 -2.54
N PHE A 138 -1.92 -0.74 -1.96
CA PHE A 138 -1.37 -0.25 -0.70
C PHE A 138 0.15 -0.19 -0.75
N SER A 139 0.73 0.60 0.14
CA SER A 139 2.17 0.73 0.28
C SER A 139 2.59 0.17 1.64
N LEU A 140 3.58 -0.72 1.65
CA LEU A 140 4.33 -1.09 2.85
C LEU A 140 5.66 -0.34 2.80
N VAL A 141 5.98 0.38 3.87
CA VAL A 141 7.30 0.97 4.06
C VAL A 141 8.02 0.16 5.12
N ASP A 142 9.14 -0.42 4.74
CA ASP A 142 9.92 -1.31 5.62
C ASP A 142 10.73 -0.51 6.67
N PRO A 143 11.38 -1.18 7.64
CA PRO A 143 12.22 -0.51 8.64
C PRO A 143 13.35 0.35 8.08
N ALA A 144 13.86 0.04 6.87
CA ALA A 144 14.89 0.83 6.19
C ALA A 144 14.32 1.95 5.32
N GLY A 145 13.01 2.18 5.35
CA GLY A 145 12.35 3.26 4.60
C GLY A 145 12.02 2.93 3.14
N ASN A 146 12.26 1.70 2.69
CA ASN A 146 11.97 1.32 1.31
C ASN A 146 10.47 1.12 1.10
N TRP A 147 9.98 1.54 -0.06
CA TRP A 147 8.56 1.45 -0.41
C TRP A 147 8.27 0.20 -1.26
N VAL A 148 7.59 -0.78 -0.68
CA VAL A 148 7.02 -1.91 -1.40
C VAL A 148 5.57 -1.59 -1.75
N ARG A 149 5.33 -1.31 -3.03
CA ARG A 149 4.01 -0.89 -3.54
C ARG A 149 3.28 -2.10 -4.10
N VAL A 150 2.24 -2.54 -3.40
CA VAL A 150 1.41 -3.66 -3.84
C VAL A 150 0.25 -3.10 -4.65
N MET A 151 0.21 -3.46 -5.93
CA MET A 151 -0.78 -2.97 -6.88
C MET A 151 -1.56 -4.14 -7.44
N ARG A 152 -2.87 -3.95 -7.62
CA ARG A 152 -3.68 -4.92 -8.36
C ARG A 152 -3.28 -4.91 -9.84
N ARG A 153 -3.22 -6.08 -10.47
CA ARG A 153 -3.01 -6.24 -11.90
C ARG A 153 -4.14 -5.53 -12.65
N SER A 154 -3.78 -4.58 -13.52
CA SER A 154 -4.77 -3.91 -14.36
C SER A 154 -5.29 -4.88 -15.42
N PRO A 155 -6.61 -4.96 -15.66
CA PRO A 155 -7.18 -5.74 -16.76
C PRO A 155 -6.60 -5.33 -18.13
N ALA A 156 -6.23 -4.05 -18.29
CA ALA A 156 -5.63 -3.53 -19.52
C ALA A 156 -4.20 -4.04 -19.77
N ALA A 157 -3.49 -4.54 -18.75
CA ALA A 157 -2.17 -5.13 -18.91
C ALA A 157 -2.22 -6.58 -19.42
N ALA A 158 -3.39 -7.23 -19.37
CA ALA A 158 -3.60 -8.61 -19.81
C ALA A 158 -4.22 -8.71 -21.23
N ALA A 159 -4.71 -7.62 -21.79
CA ALA A 159 -5.29 -7.59 -23.13
C ALA A 159 -4.22 -7.20 -24.17
N PRO A 160 -4.02 -7.95 -25.26
CA PRO A 160 -3.32 -7.42 -26.42
C PRO A 160 -4.05 -6.16 -26.88
N ALA A 161 -3.30 -5.09 -27.16
CA ALA A 161 -3.85 -3.83 -27.60
C ALA A 161 -4.64 -4.02 -28.90
N THR A 162 -5.96 -4.15 -28.82
CA THR A 162 -7.01 -3.63 -29.74
C THR A 162 -8.30 -4.42 -29.59
N ASP A 163 -9.39 -3.72 -29.30
CA ASP A 163 -10.68 -3.99 -29.90
C ASP A 163 -11.47 -2.68 -30.11
N ALA A 164 -12.11 -2.61 -31.27
CA ALA A 164 -12.69 -1.43 -31.88
C ALA A 164 -14.13 -1.18 -31.39
N ALA A 165 -14.31 -1.01 -30.08
CA ALA A 165 -15.52 -0.47 -29.48
C ALA A 165 -15.09 0.47 -28.36
N GLY A 166 -15.14 1.78 -28.62
CA GLY A 166 -14.52 2.85 -27.82
C GLY A 166 -15.11 3.12 -26.43
N ALA A 167 -15.25 2.09 -25.60
CA ALA A 167 -15.31 2.21 -24.15
C ALA A 167 -14.38 1.13 -23.58
N SER A 168 -13.15 1.51 -23.30
CA SER A 168 -12.14 0.60 -22.77
C SER A 168 -12.49 0.23 -21.32
N ALA A 169 -12.11 -0.97 -20.87
CA ALA A 169 -12.14 -1.31 -19.44
C ALA A 169 -11.35 -0.28 -18.58
N VAL A 170 -10.45 0.49 -19.19
CA VAL A 170 -9.77 1.66 -18.62
C VAL A 170 -10.75 2.79 -18.26
N ASP A 171 -11.80 3.01 -19.05
CA ASP A 171 -12.76 4.11 -18.85
C ASP A 171 -13.69 3.83 -17.65
N ALA A 172 -14.09 2.57 -17.44
CA ALA A 172 -14.89 2.16 -16.28
C ALA A 172 -14.07 2.14 -14.98
N TYR A 173 -12.76 1.86 -15.05
CA TYR A 173 -11.85 1.90 -13.91
C TYR A 173 -11.44 3.35 -13.56
N ALA A 174 -11.39 4.25 -14.55
CA ALA A 174 -10.99 5.64 -14.41
C ALA A 174 -12.14 6.63 -14.16
N ALA A 175 -13.39 6.16 -13.99
CA ALA A 175 -14.51 7.04 -13.69
C ALA A 175 -14.25 7.79 -12.38
N ARG A 176 -13.99 9.11 -12.47
CA ARG A 176 -13.82 9.96 -11.30
C ARG A 176 -15.13 10.00 -10.52
N PRO A 177 -15.06 9.98 -9.17
CA PRO A 177 -16.26 10.08 -8.38
C PRO A 177 -16.98 11.41 -8.63
N GLU A 178 -18.31 11.35 -8.56
CA GLU A 178 -19.16 12.52 -8.63
C GLU A 178 -19.09 13.28 -7.30
N GLY A 179 -19.21 14.61 -7.36
CA GLY A 179 -19.16 15.45 -6.16
C GLY A 179 -17.75 15.95 -5.78
N ARG A 180 -17.74 17.11 -5.11
CA ARG A 180 -16.51 17.83 -4.76
C ARG A 180 -15.71 17.15 -3.65
N LEU A 181 -16.41 16.53 -2.69
CA LEU A 181 -15.78 15.88 -1.54
C LEU A 181 -15.11 14.57 -1.96
N ALA A 182 -15.77 13.74 -2.74
CA ALA A 182 -15.20 12.48 -3.24
C ALA A 182 -13.96 12.71 -4.11
N ARG A 183 -13.95 13.75 -4.95
CA ARG A 183 -12.74 14.15 -5.71
C ARG A 183 -11.60 14.59 -4.80
N ALA A 184 -11.89 15.34 -3.74
CA ALA A 184 -10.88 15.75 -2.78
C ALA A 184 -10.34 14.57 -1.96
N LEU A 185 -11.18 13.55 -1.70
CA LEU A 185 -10.76 12.29 -1.10
C LEU A 185 -9.74 11.57 -1.99
N ASP A 186 -10.05 11.41 -3.28
CA ASP A 186 -9.12 10.83 -4.26
C ASP A 186 -7.79 11.59 -4.33
N ASP A 187 -7.84 12.92 -4.41
CA ASP A 187 -6.65 13.78 -4.44
C ASP A 187 -5.81 13.62 -3.15
N ALA A 188 -6.47 13.52 -1.99
CA ALA A 188 -5.81 13.28 -0.71
C ALA A 188 -5.18 11.88 -0.62
N VAL A 189 -5.82 10.84 -1.20
CA VAL A 189 -5.24 9.50 -1.32
C VAL A 189 -3.98 9.53 -2.17
N VAL A 190 -4.00 10.23 -3.32
CA VAL A 190 -2.81 10.38 -4.16
C VAL A 190 -1.68 11.05 -3.39
N GLN A 191 -1.93 12.18 -2.71
CA GLN A 191 -0.86 12.88 -1.98
C GLN A 191 -0.27 12.03 -0.86
N ALA A 192 -1.10 11.43 0.00
CA ALA A 192 -0.55 10.72 1.15
C ALA A 192 -0.02 9.33 0.80
N ASP A 193 -0.74 8.55 0.00
CA ASP A 193 -0.45 7.12 -0.18
C ASP A 193 0.44 6.86 -1.40
N SER A 194 0.41 7.73 -2.40
CA SER A 194 1.31 7.65 -3.55
C SER A 194 2.59 8.45 -3.33
N HIS A 195 2.48 9.70 -2.87
CA HIS A 195 3.64 10.59 -2.69
C HIS A 195 4.22 10.63 -1.27
N GLY A 196 3.49 10.14 -0.26
CA GLY A 196 3.96 10.19 1.12
C GLY A 196 3.81 11.55 1.78
N ASP A 197 2.90 12.41 1.29
CA ASP A 197 2.64 13.76 1.83
C ASP A 197 1.30 13.83 2.57
N PRO A 198 1.24 13.36 3.84
CA PRO A 198 0.02 13.42 4.64
C PRO A 198 -0.37 14.86 5.01
N VAL A 199 0.59 15.79 5.10
CA VAL A 199 0.32 17.19 5.47
C VAL A 199 -0.46 17.88 4.37
N GLN A 200 -0.06 17.71 3.11
CA GLN A 200 -0.81 18.26 1.98
C GLN A 200 -2.17 17.57 1.81
N ALA A 201 -2.24 16.26 2.01
CA ALA A 201 -3.50 15.51 2.00
C ALA A 201 -4.50 16.04 3.04
N CYS A 202 -4.06 16.29 4.28
CA CYS A 202 -4.86 16.92 5.34
C CYS A 202 -5.44 18.27 4.87
N LYS A 203 -4.61 19.14 4.29
CA LYS A 203 -5.05 20.48 3.83
C LYS A 203 -6.15 20.38 2.76
N ILE A 204 -5.97 19.48 1.79
CA ILE A 204 -6.93 19.25 0.70
C ILE A 204 -8.26 18.77 1.29
N LEU A 205 -8.22 17.70 2.08
CA LEU A 205 -9.42 17.00 2.56
C LEU A 205 -10.19 17.81 3.59
N ALA A 206 -9.49 18.40 4.58
CA ALA A 206 -10.12 19.27 5.57
C ALA A 206 -10.74 20.51 4.92
N GLY A 207 -10.08 21.08 3.90
CA GLY A 207 -10.63 22.18 3.13
C GLY A 207 -11.92 21.80 2.38
N ALA A 208 -11.96 20.60 1.79
CA ALA A 208 -13.14 20.10 1.09
C ALA A 208 -14.30 19.84 2.05
N LEU A 209 -14.05 19.17 3.18
CA LEU A 209 -15.04 18.91 4.23
C LEU A 209 -15.70 20.19 4.75
N ARG A 210 -14.93 21.26 4.97
CA ARG A 210 -15.49 22.56 5.38
C ARG A 210 -16.40 23.21 4.33
N ARG A 211 -16.16 22.95 3.04
CA ARG A 211 -16.90 23.55 1.92
C ARG A 211 -18.10 22.73 1.48
N SER A 212 -18.15 21.43 1.78
CA SER A 212 -19.21 20.53 1.34
C SER A 212 -20.54 20.74 2.08
N GLY A 213 -20.54 21.29 3.29
CA GLY A 213 -21.77 21.52 4.06
C GLY A 213 -22.60 20.24 4.28
N GLY A 214 -23.92 20.40 4.41
CA GLY A 214 -24.89 19.30 4.60
C GLY A 214 -25.23 18.50 3.33
N ASP A 215 -24.86 19.01 2.15
CA ASP A 215 -25.31 18.47 0.85
C ASP A 215 -24.42 17.34 0.31
N ALA A 216 -23.28 17.05 0.95
CA ALA A 216 -22.45 15.92 0.56
C ALA A 216 -23.06 14.59 0.99
N ASP A 217 -22.89 13.57 0.15
CA ASP A 217 -23.25 12.18 0.45
C ASP A 217 -22.72 11.80 1.85
N PRO A 218 -23.60 11.39 2.78
CA PRO A 218 -23.20 10.94 4.11
C PRO A 218 -22.12 9.85 4.08
N ALA A 219 -22.12 8.95 3.09
CA ALA A 219 -21.09 7.93 2.95
C ALA A 219 -19.71 8.54 2.65
N ASP A 220 -19.66 9.55 1.78
CA ASP A 220 -18.41 10.25 1.46
C ASP A 220 -17.91 11.10 2.63
N ARG A 221 -18.82 11.67 3.42
CA ARG A 221 -18.45 12.37 4.66
C ARG A 221 -17.81 11.43 5.68
N VAL A 222 -18.35 10.23 5.86
CA VAL A 222 -17.76 9.19 6.71
C VAL A 222 -16.36 8.82 6.23
N ARG A 223 -16.21 8.50 4.94
CA ARG A 223 -14.91 8.14 4.34
C ARG A 223 -13.88 9.26 4.48
N ALA A 224 -14.30 10.51 4.24
CA ALA A 224 -13.43 11.67 4.34
C ALA A 224 -13.02 11.96 5.80
N LEU A 225 -13.92 11.88 6.77
CA LEU A 225 -13.57 12.06 8.19
C LEU A 225 -12.65 10.96 8.72
N ALA A 226 -12.96 9.70 8.42
CA ALA A 226 -12.13 8.57 8.82
C ALA A 226 -10.71 8.68 8.23
N TYR A 227 -10.60 9.04 6.96
CA TYR A 227 -9.29 9.22 6.34
C TYR A 227 -8.56 10.47 6.84
N LEU A 228 -9.27 11.57 7.10
CA LEU A 228 -8.66 12.76 7.69
C LEU A 228 -8.08 12.46 9.08
N ALA A 229 -8.79 11.69 9.92
CA ALA A 229 -8.27 11.23 11.21
C ALA A 229 -6.95 10.45 11.04
N GLU A 230 -6.92 9.47 10.14
CA GLU A 230 -5.71 8.70 9.82
C GLU A 230 -4.55 9.61 9.36
N LEU A 231 -4.84 10.56 8.47
CA LEU A 231 -3.85 11.51 7.97
C LEU A 231 -3.29 12.42 9.06
N THR A 232 -4.11 12.88 10.00
CA THR A 232 -3.65 13.69 11.13
C THR A 232 -2.71 12.92 12.05
N VAL A 233 -2.97 11.62 12.30
CA VAL A 233 -2.01 10.76 13.00
C VAL A 233 -0.69 10.67 12.24
N ARG A 234 -0.75 10.47 10.93
CA ARG A 234 0.44 10.40 10.05
C ARG A 234 1.21 11.72 9.98
N ALA A 235 0.52 12.85 10.17
CA ALA A 235 1.13 14.18 10.26
C ALA A 235 1.66 14.52 11.67
N GLY A 236 1.50 13.62 12.65
CA GLY A 236 2.00 13.82 14.02
C GLY A 236 1.05 14.58 14.95
N ASP A 237 -0.25 14.65 14.63
CA ASP A 237 -1.27 15.35 15.40
C ASP A 237 -2.39 14.38 15.87
N PRO A 238 -2.15 13.60 16.95
CA PRO A 238 -3.14 12.66 17.47
C PRO A 238 -4.35 13.34 18.13
N ASP A 239 -4.23 14.59 18.60
CA ASP A 239 -5.33 15.33 19.21
C ASP A 239 -6.36 15.77 18.16
N ALA A 240 -5.89 16.27 17.01
CA ALA A 240 -6.74 16.52 15.86
C ALA A 240 -7.39 15.22 15.35
N ALA A 241 -6.66 14.10 15.37
CA ALA A 241 -7.21 12.81 15.00
C ALA A 241 -8.39 12.40 15.90
N ARG A 242 -8.28 12.57 17.23
CA ARG A 242 -9.40 12.30 18.16
C ARG A 242 -10.61 13.17 17.85
N THR A 243 -10.39 14.46 17.59
CA THR A 243 -11.47 15.39 17.21
C THR A 243 -12.22 14.90 15.97
N HIS A 244 -11.51 14.47 14.93
CA HIS A 244 -12.13 13.96 13.70
C HIS A 244 -12.85 12.62 13.91
N LEU A 245 -12.37 11.77 14.83
CA LEU A 245 -13.05 10.53 15.20
C LEU A 245 -14.34 10.82 16.00
N ASP A 246 -14.34 11.83 16.86
CA ASP A 246 -15.54 12.24 17.60
C ASP A 246 -16.61 12.83 16.66
N ASP A 247 -16.19 13.65 15.69
CA ASP A 247 -17.05 14.13 14.60
C ASP A 247 -17.64 12.97 13.78
N LEU A 248 -16.82 11.94 13.53
CA LEU A 248 -17.24 10.75 12.80
C LEU A 248 -18.28 9.94 13.59
N ASP A 249 -18.11 9.76 14.89
CA ASP A 249 -19.09 9.04 15.72
C ASP A 249 -20.43 9.75 15.79
N ALA A 250 -20.41 11.07 15.94
CA ALA A 250 -21.61 11.89 15.94
C ALA A 250 -22.36 11.70 14.61
N LEU A 251 -21.65 11.77 13.48
CA LEU A 251 -22.23 11.51 12.16
C LEU A 251 -22.75 10.06 12.04
N ALA A 252 -21.99 9.09 12.52
CA ALA A 252 -22.36 7.67 12.45
C ALA A 252 -23.67 7.40 13.19
N GLY A 253 -23.91 8.05 14.33
CA GLY A 253 -25.13 7.93 15.13
C GLY A 253 -26.42 8.24 14.36
N ASP A 254 -26.35 9.13 13.37
CA ASP A 254 -27.50 9.60 12.60
C ASP A 254 -27.63 8.93 11.21
N LEU A 255 -26.74 8.00 10.85
CA LEU A 255 -26.76 7.35 9.54
C LEU A 255 -27.96 6.42 9.37
N ALA A 256 -28.59 6.49 8.19
CA ALA A 256 -29.51 5.47 7.73
C ALA A 256 -28.82 4.09 7.64
N SER A 257 -29.57 3.02 7.84
CA SER A 257 -29.03 1.65 7.96
C SER A 257 -28.29 1.16 6.72
N ASP A 258 -28.78 1.54 5.53
CA ASP A 258 -28.18 1.23 4.24
C ASP A 258 -26.84 1.95 4.05
N VAL A 259 -26.77 3.24 4.40
CA VAL A 259 -25.53 4.01 4.37
C VAL A 259 -24.53 3.45 5.37
N ARG A 260 -24.97 3.13 6.59
CA ARG A 260 -24.12 2.53 7.63
C ARG A 260 -23.52 1.21 7.17
N ALA A 261 -24.31 0.34 6.53
CA ALA A 261 -23.80 -0.91 5.95
C ALA A 261 -22.76 -0.65 4.85
N ALA A 262 -22.98 0.36 4.00
CA ALA A 262 -22.06 0.72 2.91
C ALA A 262 -20.71 1.31 3.38
N VAL A 263 -20.59 1.71 4.65
CA VAL A 263 -19.36 2.25 5.26
C VAL A 263 -18.89 1.47 6.48
N GLU A 264 -19.42 0.27 6.71
CA GLU A 264 -19.12 -0.57 7.88
C GLU A 264 -17.61 -0.80 8.06
N GLN A 265 -16.93 -1.18 6.97
CA GLN A 265 -15.48 -1.36 6.98
C GLN A 265 -14.76 -0.07 7.39
N THR A 266 -15.15 1.08 6.85
CA THR A 266 -14.53 2.38 7.19
C THR A 266 -14.72 2.73 8.67
N LEU A 267 -15.88 2.44 9.24
CA LEU A 267 -16.13 2.65 10.67
C LEU A 267 -15.31 1.71 11.54
N ALA A 268 -15.17 0.44 11.16
CA ALA A 268 -14.32 -0.52 11.86
C ALA A 268 -12.85 -0.08 11.85
N GLU A 269 -12.35 0.41 10.71
CA GLU A 269 -10.99 0.93 10.59
C GLU A 269 -10.74 2.18 11.44
N ALA A 270 -11.74 3.05 11.58
CA ALA A 270 -11.67 4.22 12.44
C ALA A 270 -11.66 3.83 13.93
N ALA A 271 -12.41 2.80 14.32
CA ALA A 271 -12.39 2.25 15.67
C ALA A 271 -11.03 1.60 16.02
N ASP A 272 -10.45 0.85 15.07
CA ASP A 272 -9.08 0.32 15.15
C ASP A 272 -8.07 1.47 15.37
N LEU A 273 -8.19 2.55 14.59
CA LEU A 273 -7.32 3.73 14.72
C LEU A 273 -7.44 4.36 16.11
N ARG A 274 -8.67 4.55 16.61
CA ARG A 274 -8.89 5.12 17.95
C ARG A 274 -8.20 4.31 19.04
N THR A 275 -8.31 2.98 18.97
CA THR A 275 -7.67 2.06 19.93
C THR A 275 -6.15 2.16 19.88
N ALA A 276 -5.58 2.50 18.71
CA ALA A 276 -4.14 2.61 18.50
C ALA A 276 -3.54 3.99 18.84
N LEU A 277 -4.38 4.99 19.12
CA LEU A 277 -3.90 6.32 19.53
C LEU A 277 -3.28 6.27 20.93
N PRO A 278 -2.20 7.02 21.18
CA PRO A 278 -1.69 7.19 22.54
C PRO A 278 -2.76 7.81 23.45
N GLY A 279 -2.66 7.57 24.76
CA GLY A 279 -3.50 8.24 25.76
C GLY A 279 -3.24 9.73 25.86
#